data_AF-A0A1C3VTI7-F1
#
_entry.id   AF-A0A1C3VTI7-F1
#
_cell.length_a   1.000
_cell.length_b   1.000
_cell.length_c   1.000
_cell.angle_alpha   90.00
_cell.angle_beta   90.00
_cell.angle_gamma   90.00
#
_symmetry.space_group_name_H-M   'P 1'
#
loop_
_entity.id
_entity.type
_entity.pdbx_description
1 polymer ?
#
loop_
_entity_poly.entity_id
_entity_poly.type
_entity_poly.pdbx_seq_one_letter_code
_entity_poly.pdbx_strand_id
1 'polypeptide(L)'
;MIDSVKNVASLSATRGLSSIATDLTSAASSAMDASPAVAAGADAGMSFASVMSNVAKDSINSLKDAENASFAGIKGTMSTREVVDKVMQADQTLQTAIALRDKVVSAFLDITKMQI
;
A
#
# COMPACT_ATOMS: atom_id res chain seq x y z
N MET A 1 26.72 -30.21 -23.47
CA MET A 1 25.24 -30.11 -23.47
C MET A 1 24.64 -30.47 -22.09
N ILE A 2 25.16 -29.96 -20.97
CA ILE A 2 24.65 -30.31 -19.62
C ILE A 2 24.40 -29.07 -18.71
N ASP A 3 24.79 -27.85 -19.10
CA ASP A 3 24.65 -26.67 -18.22
C ASP A 3 23.32 -25.90 -18.31
N SER A 4 22.43 -26.20 -19.25
CA SER A 4 21.18 -25.43 -19.43
C SER A 4 20.06 -25.78 -18.41
N VAL A 5 20.25 -26.77 -17.54
CA VAL A 5 19.18 -27.30 -16.67
C VAL A 5 19.23 -26.75 -15.23
N LYS A 6 20.31 -26.07 -14.82
CA LYS A 6 20.39 -25.46 -13.47
C LYS A 6 19.78 -24.06 -13.38
N ASN A 7 19.58 -23.37 -14.51
CA ASN A 7 19.05 -22.01 -14.55
C ASN A 7 17.51 -21.92 -14.50
N VAL A 8 16.80 -23.05 -14.58
CA VAL A 8 15.32 -23.07 -14.50
C VAL A 8 14.77 -23.14 -13.07
N ALA A 9 15.62 -23.43 -12.08
CA ALA A 9 15.22 -23.50 -10.68
C ALA A 9 15.14 -22.13 -9.99
N SER A 10 15.82 -21.10 -10.50
CA SER A 10 15.78 -19.72 -9.96
C SER A 10 14.65 -18.86 -10.54
N LEU A 11 13.88 -19.37 -11.51
CA LEU A 11 12.79 -18.66 -12.18
C LEU A 11 11.41 -18.94 -11.58
N SER A 12 11.31 -19.71 -10.49
CA SER A 12 10.01 -20.12 -9.93
C SER A 12 9.53 -19.28 -8.74
N ALA A 13 10.44 -18.54 -8.06
CA ALA A 13 10.09 -17.73 -6.88
C ALA A 13 9.75 -16.25 -7.21
N THR A 14 10.11 -15.76 -8.40
CA THR A 14 9.89 -14.36 -8.83
C THR A 14 8.68 -14.18 -9.75
N ARG A 15 8.12 -15.27 -10.31
CA ARG A 15 6.95 -15.22 -11.20
C ARG A 15 5.69 -14.76 -10.49
N GLY A 16 5.50 -15.14 -9.22
CA GLY A 16 4.36 -14.69 -8.42
C GLY A 16 4.41 -13.19 -8.09
N LEU A 17 5.60 -12.63 -7.88
CA LEU A 17 5.78 -11.19 -7.64
C LEU A 17 5.66 -10.35 -8.92
N SER A 18 6.10 -10.90 -10.06
CA SER A 18 5.97 -10.24 -11.36
C SER A 18 4.51 -10.21 -11.85
N SER A 19 3.71 -11.23 -11.57
CA SER A 19 2.27 -11.19 -11.91
C SER A 19 1.53 -10.17 -11.04
N ILE A 20 1.83 -10.07 -9.75
CA ILE A 20 1.24 -9.07 -8.86
C ILE A 20 1.67 -7.65 -9.25
N ALA A 21 2.92 -7.45 -9.65
CA ALA A 21 3.40 -6.16 -10.17
C ALA A 21 2.78 -5.81 -11.54
N THR A 22 2.53 -6.81 -12.39
CA THR A 22 1.88 -6.63 -13.69
C THR A 22 0.39 -6.35 -13.53
N ASP A 23 -0.31 -7.03 -12.62
CA ASP A 23 -1.70 -6.75 -12.27
C ASP A 23 -1.87 -5.35 -11.65
N LEU A 24 -0.93 -4.93 -10.79
CA LEU A 24 -0.94 -3.59 -10.22
C LEU A 24 -0.64 -2.49 -11.26
N THR A 25 0.28 -2.77 -12.19
CA THR A 25 0.60 -1.86 -13.31
C THR A 25 -0.51 -1.85 -14.37
N SER A 26 -1.20 -2.97 -14.59
CA SER A 26 -2.32 -3.09 -15.52
C SER A 26 -3.59 -2.46 -14.94
N ALA A 27 -3.82 -2.57 -13.64
CA ALA A 27 -4.87 -1.82 -12.94
C ALA A 27 -4.59 -0.32 -12.92
N ALA A 28 -3.32 0.10 -12.76
CA ALA A 28 -2.92 1.51 -12.83
C ALA A 28 -3.04 2.10 -14.24
N SER A 29 -2.77 1.32 -15.29
CA SER A 29 -2.91 1.77 -16.69
C SER A 29 -4.36 1.74 -17.17
N SER A 30 -5.18 0.79 -16.71
CA SER A 30 -6.62 0.74 -17.02
C SER A 30 -7.44 1.83 -16.30
N ALA A 31 -6.91 2.39 -15.21
CA ALA A 31 -7.51 3.56 -14.55
C ALA A 31 -7.14 4.90 -15.22
N MET A 32 -6.23 4.90 -16.20
CA MET A 32 -5.75 6.12 -16.86
C MET A 32 -6.37 6.36 -18.26
N ASP A 33 -7.19 5.42 -18.75
CA ASP A 33 -7.88 5.51 -20.05
C ASP A 33 -9.37 5.88 -19.95
N ALA A 34 -9.90 6.08 -18.74
CA ALA A 34 -11.27 6.56 -18.54
C ALA A 34 -11.28 8.07 -18.25
N SER A 35 -11.52 8.86 -19.31
CA SER A 35 -12.02 10.24 -19.31
C SER A 35 -11.01 11.39 -19.57
N PRO A 36 -11.08 12.07 -20.74
CA PRO A 36 -10.46 13.37 -20.95
C PRO A 36 -11.39 14.49 -20.42
N ALA A 37 -11.56 14.58 -19.11
CA ALA A 37 -12.18 15.74 -18.46
C ALA A 37 -11.84 15.75 -16.97
N VAL A 38 -10.66 16.27 -16.60
CA VAL A 38 -10.44 17.24 -15.51
C VAL A 38 -8.96 17.67 -15.52
N ALA A 39 -8.53 18.33 -16.58
CA ALA A 39 -7.37 19.22 -16.48
C ALA A 39 -7.82 20.51 -15.77
N ALA A 40 -8.10 20.42 -14.47
CA ALA A 40 -8.40 21.58 -13.63
C ALA A 40 -7.58 21.45 -12.34
N GLY A 41 -6.49 22.21 -12.28
CA GLY A 41 -5.69 22.36 -11.06
C GLY A 41 -4.45 21.47 -10.98
N ALA A 42 -3.59 21.52 -12.01
CA ALA A 42 -2.17 21.24 -11.80
C ALA A 42 -1.54 22.42 -11.03
N ASP A 43 -1.92 22.57 -9.77
CA ASP A 43 -1.09 23.32 -8.83
C ASP A 43 0.19 22.50 -8.65
N ALA A 44 1.35 23.11 -8.90
CA ALA A 44 2.66 22.50 -8.75
C ALA A 44 3.06 22.28 -7.27
N GLY A 45 2.08 22.02 -6.40
CA GLY A 45 2.22 21.46 -5.07
C GLY A 45 1.95 19.95 -5.09
N MET A 46 2.41 19.25 -4.05
CA MET A 46 2.22 17.80 -3.92
C MET A 46 0.78 17.38 -4.30
N SER A 47 0.64 16.57 -5.36
CA SER A 47 -0.66 16.04 -5.75
C SER A 47 -1.28 15.26 -4.59
N PHE A 48 -2.59 15.39 -4.39
CA PHE A 48 -3.34 14.60 -3.41
C PHE A 48 -3.05 13.10 -3.53
N ALA A 49 -2.89 12.60 -4.76
CA ALA A 49 -2.51 11.21 -5.02
C ALA A 49 -1.12 10.88 -4.45
N SER A 50 -0.16 11.80 -4.54
CA SER A 50 1.18 11.64 -3.95
C SER A 50 1.14 11.67 -2.42
N VAL A 51 0.35 12.56 -1.82
CA VAL A 51 0.14 12.59 -0.36
C VAL A 51 -0.49 11.27 0.12
N MET A 52 -1.55 10.82 -0.54
CA MET A 52 -2.23 9.56 -0.23
C MET A 52 -1.31 8.35 -0.39
N SER A 53 -0.49 8.32 -1.44
CA SER A 53 0.51 7.28 -1.66
C SER A 53 1.54 7.23 -0.52
N ASN A 54 1.98 8.40 -0.03
CA ASN A 54 2.91 8.47 1.09
C ASN A 54 2.25 7.99 2.39
N VAL A 55 1.03 8.44 2.70
CA VAL A 55 0.26 7.96 3.86
C VAL A 55 0.09 6.45 3.83
N ALA A 56 -0.25 5.87 2.66
CA ALA A 56 -0.36 4.43 2.51
C ALA A 56 0.97 3.70 2.78
N LYS A 57 2.09 4.22 2.27
CA LYS A 57 3.44 3.67 2.52
C LYS A 57 3.82 3.75 3.99
N ASP A 58 3.52 4.86 4.65
CA ASP A 58 3.83 5.08 6.05
C ASP A 58 3.02 4.13 6.95
N SER A 59 1.75 3.90 6.63
CA SER A 59 0.92 2.90 7.32
C SER A 59 1.49 1.49 7.19
N ILE A 60 1.92 1.09 5.99
CA ILE A 60 2.52 -0.24 5.75
C ILE A 60 3.84 -0.38 6.52
N ASN A 61 4.66 0.66 6.53
CA ASN A 61 5.91 0.65 7.29
C ASN A 61 5.66 0.56 8.79
N SER A 62 4.70 1.33 9.33
CA SER A 62 4.34 1.26 10.76
C SER A 62 3.83 -0.12 11.16
N LEU A 63 3.06 -0.80 10.31
CA LEU A 63 2.62 -2.18 10.54
C LEU A 63 3.80 -3.15 10.57
N LYS A 64 4.71 -3.06 9.58
CA LYS A 64 5.94 -3.87 9.56
C LYS A 64 6.82 -3.66 10.79
N ASP A 65 6.94 -2.43 11.26
CA ASP A 65 7.72 -2.11 12.45
C ASP A 65 7.10 -2.72 13.71
N ALA A 66 5.76 -2.71 13.82
CA ALA A 66 5.04 -3.37 14.90
C ALA A 66 5.17 -4.90 14.85
N GLU A 67 5.16 -5.52 13.67
CA GLU A 67 5.43 -6.95 13.51
C GLU A 67 6.86 -7.30 13.93
N ASN A 68 7.84 -6.49 13.52
CA ASN A 68 9.24 -6.69 13.87
C ASN A 68 9.48 -6.50 15.36
N ALA A 69 8.83 -5.50 15.98
CA ALA A 69 8.81 -5.32 17.43
C ALA A 69 8.18 -6.53 18.14
N SER A 70 7.08 -7.07 17.63
CA SER A 70 6.44 -8.28 18.17
C SER A 70 7.38 -9.49 18.12
N PHE A 71 8.11 -9.66 17.01
CA PHE A 71 9.16 -10.68 16.88
C PHE A 71 10.31 -10.48 17.87
N ALA A 72 10.76 -9.24 18.04
CA ALA A 72 11.81 -8.87 18.98
C ALA A 72 11.37 -9.10 20.44
N GLY A 73 10.10 -8.85 20.76
CA GLY A 73 9.49 -9.16 22.05
C GLY A 73 9.47 -10.65 22.36
N ILE A 74 9.06 -11.48 21.40
CA ILE A 74 9.08 -12.96 21.54
C ILE A 74 10.52 -13.47 21.70
N LYS A 75 11.48 -12.85 21.03
CA LYS A 75 12.92 -13.16 21.17
C LYS A 75 13.56 -12.61 22.45
N GLY A 76 12.85 -11.80 23.22
CA GLY A 76 13.37 -11.16 24.43
C GLY A 76 14.38 -10.02 24.18
N THR A 77 14.53 -9.57 22.94
CA THR A 77 15.45 -8.49 22.56
C THR A 77 14.82 -7.09 22.65
N MET A 78 13.53 -7.01 22.95
CA MET A 78 12.77 -5.77 23.13
C MET A 78 11.85 -5.90 24.34
N SER A 79 11.70 -4.83 25.12
CA SER A 79 10.85 -4.88 26.32
C SER A 79 9.37 -4.99 25.94
N THR A 80 8.58 -5.70 26.74
CA THR A 80 7.12 -5.83 26.51
C THR A 80 6.41 -4.48 26.44
N ARG A 81 6.96 -3.46 27.12
CA ARG A 81 6.43 -2.09 27.10
C ARG A 81 6.67 -1.41 25.75
N GLU A 82 7.85 -1.56 25.16
CA GLU A 82 8.17 -1.03 23.82
C GLU A 82 7.38 -1.75 22.72
N VAL A 83 7.17 -3.06 22.85
CA VAL A 83 6.34 -3.82 21.91
C VAL A 83 4.92 -3.28 21.90
N VAL A 84 4.32 -3.07 23.08
CA VAL A 84 2.97 -2.50 23.21
C VAL A 84 2.91 -1.09 22.63
N ASP A 85 3.92 -0.26 22.86
CA ASP A 85 3.97 1.11 22.32
C ASP A 85 4.00 1.11 20.79
N LYS A 86 4.79 0.22 20.18
CA LYS A 86 4.85 0.05 18.71
C LYS A 86 3.55 -0.48 18.13
N VAL A 87 2.89 -1.41 18.81
CA VAL A 87 1.58 -1.93 18.40
C VAL A 87 0.51 -0.85 18.50
N MET A 88 0.49 -0.07 19.59
CA MET A 88 -0.42 1.07 19.78
C MET A 88 -0.24 2.13 18.70
N GLN A 89 1.00 2.44 18.34
CA GLN A 89 1.33 3.39 17.28
C GLN A 89 0.85 2.90 15.90
N ALA A 90 0.99 1.60 15.62
CA ALA A 90 0.45 1.00 14.41
C ALA A 90 -1.08 0.99 14.39
N ASP A 91 -1.75 0.73 15.52
CA ASP A 91 -3.21 0.74 15.60
C ASP A 91 -3.79 2.14 15.35
N GLN A 92 -3.18 3.18 15.92
CA GLN A 92 -3.58 4.56 15.66
C GLN A 92 -3.44 4.94 14.17
N THR A 93 -2.36 4.47 13.54
CA THR A 93 -2.12 4.68 12.11
C THR A 93 -3.14 3.91 11.25
N LEU A 94 -3.46 2.67 11.63
CA LEU A 94 -4.46 1.84 10.98
C LEU A 94 -5.86 2.46 11.06
N GLN A 95 -6.27 2.95 12.23
CA GLN A 95 -7.55 3.64 12.42
C GLN A 95 -7.67 4.87 11.50
N THR A 96 -6.58 5.63 11.37
CA THR A 96 -6.53 6.79 10.48
C THR A 96 -6.66 6.37 9.01
N ALA A 97 -5.98 5.30 8.60
CA ALA A 97 -6.08 4.75 7.26
C ALA A 97 -7.50 4.25 6.93
N ILE A 98 -8.18 3.62 7.90
CA ILE A 98 -9.57 3.16 7.75
C ILE A 98 -10.53 4.35 7.61
N ALA A 99 -10.39 5.38 8.45
CA ALA A 99 -11.22 6.58 8.33
C ALA A 99 -11.07 7.26 6.96
N LEU A 100 -9.85 7.28 6.42
CA LEU A 100 -9.57 7.82 5.11
C LEU A 100 -10.17 6.97 3.98
N ARG A 101 -10.07 5.63 4.09
CA ARG A 101 -10.75 4.68 3.19
C ARG A 101 -12.24 4.95 3.14
N ASP A 102 -12.87 5.06 4.30
CA ASP A 102 -14.32 5.26 4.39
C ASP A 102 -14.74 6.62 3.80
N LYS A 103 -13.92 7.67 3.97
CA LYS A 103 -14.20 8.95 3.31
C LYS A 103 -14.00 8.96 1.81
N VAL A 104 -13.00 8.26 1.28
CA VAL A 104 -12.82 8.12 -0.17
C VAL A 104 -13.99 7.34 -0.78
N VAL A 105 -14.42 6.26 -0.12
CA VAL A 105 -15.59 5.48 -0.56
C VAL A 105 -16.87 6.31 -0.51
N SER A 106 -17.10 7.07 0.58
CA SER A 106 -18.25 7.97 0.70
C SER A 106 -18.25 9.04 -0.40
N ALA A 107 -17.11 9.69 -0.66
CA ALA A 107 -17.00 10.71 -1.70
C ALA A 107 -17.27 10.14 -3.10
N PHE A 108 -16.80 8.92 -3.38
CA PHE A 108 -17.10 8.22 -4.63
C PHE A 108 -18.60 7.93 -4.79
N LEU A 109 -19.24 7.44 -3.72
CA LEU A 109 -20.68 7.18 -3.72
C LEU A 109 -21.49 8.47 -3.88
N ASP A 110 -21.08 9.57 -3.23
CA ASP A 110 -21.75 10.87 -3.35
C ASP A 110 -21.67 11.42 -4.77
N ILE A 111 -20.49 11.36 -5.42
CA ILE A 111 -20.32 11.77 -6.83
C ILE A 111 -21.20 10.91 -7.75
N THR A 112 -21.23 9.59 -7.51
CA THR A 112 -22.01 8.66 -8.36
C THR A 112 -23.53 8.84 -8.17
N LYS A 113 -23.97 9.23 -6.96
CA LYS A 113 -25.38 9.48 -6.65
C LYS A 113 -25.86 10.87 -7.03
N MET A 114 -24.96 11.78 -7.37
CA MET A 114 -25.32 13.03 -8.02
C MET A 114 -25.80 12.70 -9.44
N GLN A 115 -27.08 12.38 -9.56
CA GLN A 115 -27.75 12.18 -10.84
C GLN A 115 -27.59 13.48 -11.65
N ILE A 116 -27.04 13.36 -12.85
CA ILE A 116 -27.17 14.36 -13.91
C ILE A 116 -28.65 14.61 -14.24
#